data_AF-A0A7W1K9S4-F1
#
_entry.id   AF-A0A7W1K9S4-F1
#
_cell.length_a   1.000
_cell.length_b   1.000
_cell.length_c   1.000
_cell.angle_alpha   90.00
_cell.angle_beta   90.00
_cell.angle_gamma   90.00
#
_symmetry.space_group_name_H-M   'P 1'
#
loop_
_entity.id
_entity.type
_entity.pdbx_description
1 polymer ?
#
loop_
_entity_poly.entity_id
_entity_poly.type
_entity_poly.pdbx_seq_one_letter_code
_entity_poly.pdbx_strand_id
1 'polypeptide(L)'
;ADRLQLVRIDPVAGKVVGDPVAVPGAVPLDLVAGNGVWVTNSGGAIPTGPGSTGGVTRVDPAARAAAGSALRTGRRPSAIALGQGGVWVTNEGSGTLTPITFVKRR
;
A
#
# COMPACT_ATOMS: atom_id res chain seq x y z
N ALA A 1 19.53 11.37 -2.59
CA ALA A 1 18.14 11.83 -2.35
C ALA A 1 17.34 10.62 -1.91
N ASP A 2 16.86 10.61 -0.67
CA ASP A 2 16.11 9.49 -0.11
C ASP A 2 14.77 9.35 -0.84
N ARG A 3 14.56 8.19 -1.46
CA ARG A 3 13.31 7.83 -2.11
C ARG A 3 12.46 7.05 -1.11
N LEU A 4 11.15 7.31 -1.07
CA LEU A 4 10.23 6.63 -0.15
C LEU A 4 10.23 5.12 -0.42
N GLN A 5 10.35 4.33 0.64
CA GLN A 5 10.66 2.91 0.57
C GLN A 5 9.97 2.11 1.67
N LEU A 6 9.65 0.85 1.38
CA LEU A 6 9.19 -0.12 2.38
C LEU A 6 10.41 -0.84 2.95
N VAL A 7 10.57 -0.85 4.27
CA VAL A 7 11.66 -1.59 4.95
C VAL A 7 11.10 -2.75 5.76
N ARG A 8 11.84 -3.87 5.78
CA ARG A 8 11.58 -4.96 6.71
C ARG A 8 12.48 -4.79 7.92
N ILE A 9 11.89 -4.80 9.11
CA ILE A 9 12.61 -4.72 10.39
C ILE A 9 12.53 -6.08 11.07
N ASP A 10 13.67 -6.57 11.57
CA ASP A 10 13.71 -7.68 12.53
C ASP A 10 13.24 -7.16 13.90
N PRO A 11 12.14 -7.68 14.46
CA PRO A 11 11.58 -7.18 15.71
C PRO A 11 12.41 -7.55 16.94
N VAL A 12 13.30 -8.55 16.84
CA VAL A 12 14.15 -9.01 17.96
C VAL A 12 15.49 -8.27 17.92
N ALA A 13 16.07 -8.09 16.74
CA ALA A 13 17.35 -7.42 16.57
C ALA A 13 17.25 -5.89 16.42
N GLY A 14 16.06 -5.36 16.10
CA GLY A 14 15.83 -3.93 15.83
C GLY A 14 16.56 -3.41 14.58
N LYS A 15 16.92 -4.29 13.64
CA LYS A 15 17.70 -3.95 12.44
C LYS A 15 16.85 -4.05 11.19
N VAL A 16 17.11 -3.15 10.25
CA VAL A 16 16.61 -3.29 8.87
C VAL A 16 17.26 -4.54 8.27
N VAL A 17 16.45 -5.44 7.75
CA VAL A 17 16.91 -6.69 7.13
C VAL A 17 16.69 -6.62 5.62
N GLY A 18 17.80 -6.61 4.88
CA GLY A 18 17.80 -6.58 3.43
C GLY A 18 17.52 -5.20 2.84
N ASP A 19 17.52 -5.13 1.52
CA ASP A 19 17.29 -3.88 0.81
C ASP A 19 15.82 -3.43 0.89
N PRO A 20 15.57 -2.12 0.94
CA PRO A 20 14.23 -1.57 0.91
C PRO A 20 13.49 -1.94 -0.38
N VAL A 21 12.20 -2.27 -0.25
CA VAL A 21 11.33 -2.62 -1.39
C VAL A 21 10.72 -1.35 -1.97
N ALA A 22 10.97 -1.11 -3.25
CA ALA A 22 10.36 0.02 -3.96
C ALA A 22 8.87 -0.24 -4.20
N VAL A 23 8.04 0.74 -3.82
CA VAL A 23 6.62 0.79 -4.21
C VAL A 23 6.52 1.73 -5.43
N PRO A 24 6.27 1.21 -6.65
CA PRO A 24 6.34 2.02 -7.86
C PRO A 24 5.35 3.20 -7.87
N GLY A 25 5.85 4.37 -8.28
CA GLY A 25 5.02 5.51 -8.68
C GLY A 25 4.23 6.21 -7.56
N ALA A 26 4.52 5.95 -6.28
CA ALA A 26 3.67 6.46 -5.22
C ALA A 26 4.40 6.72 -3.90
N VAL A 27 3.79 7.55 -3.05
CA VAL A 27 4.19 7.78 -1.65
C VAL A 27 3.50 6.70 -0.82
N PRO A 28 4.22 5.70 -0.26
CA PRO A 28 3.63 4.77 0.70
C PRO A 28 3.23 5.53 1.98
N LEU A 29 2.06 5.22 2.54
CA LEU A 29 1.50 5.89 3.72
C LEU A 29 1.34 4.95 4.90
N ASP A 30 0.61 3.85 4.69
CA ASP A 30 0.30 2.85 5.72
C ASP A 30 0.40 1.44 5.12
N LEU A 31 0.48 0.41 5.96
CA LEU A 31 0.54 -0.97 5.52
C LEU A 31 -0.20 -1.93 6.45
N VAL A 32 -0.68 -3.03 5.87
CA VAL A 32 -1.17 -4.20 6.61
C VAL A 32 -0.52 -5.47 6.08
N ALA A 33 -0.28 -6.42 6.99
CA ALA A 33 0.28 -7.72 6.67
C ALA A 33 -0.74 -8.84 6.90
N GLY A 34 -0.90 -9.72 5.90
CA GLY A 34 -1.77 -10.91 5.93
C GLY A 34 -1.22 -11.97 4.98
N ASN A 35 -1.98 -12.38 3.97
CA ASN A 35 -1.51 -13.24 2.86
C ASN A 35 -0.53 -12.54 1.88
N GLY A 36 0.22 -11.56 2.37
CA GLY A 36 1.01 -10.60 1.62
C GLY A 36 1.08 -9.27 2.40
N VAL A 37 1.90 -8.33 1.93
CA VAL A 37 1.96 -6.97 2.49
C VAL A 37 1.19 -6.05 1.56
N TRP A 38 0.25 -5.28 2.08
CA TRP A 38 -0.55 -4.33 1.33
C TRP A 38 -0.18 -2.93 1.78
N VAL A 39 0.19 -2.07 0.83
CA VAL A 39 0.69 -0.72 1.14
C VAL A 39 -0.24 0.30 0.48
N THR A 40 -0.88 1.15 1.29
CA THR A 40 -1.62 2.31 0.77
C THR A 40 -0.66 3.32 0.22
N ASN A 41 -1.08 3.97 -0.85
CA ASN A 41 -0.26 4.96 -1.49
C ASN A 41 -1.10 6.03 -2.16
N SER A 42 -0.58 7.27 -2.16
CA SER A 42 -1.33 8.45 -2.61
C SER A 42 -1.53 8.54 -4.13
N GLY A 43 -0.97 7.62 -4.92
CA GLY A 43 -1.04 7.63 -6.39
C GLY A 43 -0.08 8.62 -7.07
N GLY A 44 0.92 9.13 -6.35
CA GLY A 44 1.91 10.10 -6.82
C GLY A 44 2.38 11.03 -5.69
N ALA A 45 3.39 11.88 -5.94
CA ALA A 45 3.86 12.88 -4.98
C ALA A 45 2.66 13.64 -4.39
N ILE A 46 2.59 13.71 -3.04
CA ILE A 46 1.49 14.25 -2.22
C ILE A 46 0.53 15.14 -3.04
N PRO A 47 -0.70 14.68 -3.33
CA PRO A 47 -1.53 15.46 -4.22
C PRO A 47 -2.06 16.72 -3.56
N THR A 48 -1.62 17.85 -4.07
CA THR A 48 -2.22 19.17 -3.83
C THR A 48 -3.20 19.57 -4.94
N GLY A 49 -3.37 18.74 -5.99
CA GLY A 49 -4.20 19.05 -7.16
C GLY A 49 -5.41 18.11 -7.36
N PRO A 50 -6.52 18.60 -7.93
CA PRO A 50 -7.67 17.77 -8.29
C PRO A 50 -7.29 16.79 -9.42
N GLY A 51 -7.46 15.47 -9.18
CA GLY A 51 -7.35 14.42 -10.22
C GLY A 51 -6.49 13.20 -9.86
N SER A 52 -5.62 13.29 -8.86
CA SER A 52 -4.83 12.15 -8.39
C SER A 52 -5.70 11.13 -7.64
N THR A 53 -5.70 9.88 -8.10
CA THR A 53 -6.37 8.78 -7.38
C THR A 53 -5.31 7.89 -6.74
N GLY A 54 -5.41 7.71 -5.43
CA GLY A 54 -4.54 6.81 -4.69
C GLY A 54 -4.89 5.35 -4.92
N GLY A 55 -4.13 4.47 -4.29
CA GLY A 55 -4.32 3.05 -4.45
C GLY A 55 -3.66 2.23 -3.37
N VAL A 56 -3.76 0.92 -3.55
CA VAL A 56 -3.06 -0.07 -2.73
C VAL A 56 -2.21 -0.93 -3.63
N THR A 57 -0.95 -1.09 -3.27
CA THR A 57 -0.02 -2.00 -3.94
C THR A 57 0.20 -3.21 -3.05
N ARG A 58 0.01 -4.40 -3.62
CA ARG A 58 0.45 -5.63 -2.96
C ARG A 58 1.95 -5.79 -3.17
N VAL A 59 2.66 -6.10 -2.12
CA VAL A 59 4.08 -6.44 -2.14
C VAL A 59 4.21 -7.92 -1.77
N ASP A 60 4.98 -8.64 -2.59
CA ASP A 60 5.43 -9.98 -2.26
C ASP A 60 6.73 -9.86 -1.43
N PRO A 61 6.69 -10.23 -0.14
CA PRO A 61 7.86 -10.12 0.74
C PRO A 61 8.94 -11.16 0.44
N ALA A 62 8.61 -12.29 -0.21
CA ALA A 62 9.58 -13.30 -0.63
C ALA A 62 10.32 -12.84 -1.88
N ALA A 63 9.60 -12.31 -2.88
CA ALA A 63 10.18 -11.77 -4.10
C ALA A 63 10.75 -10.35 -3.93
N ARG A 64 10.47 -9.67 -2.80
CA ARG A 64 10.86 -8.29 -2.52
C ARG A 64 10.44 -7.30 -3.62
N ALA A 65 9.24 -7.49 -4.15
CA ALA A 65 8.75 -6.71 -5.29
C ALA A 65 7.24 -6.50 -5.23
N ALA A 66 6.75 -5.49 -5.96
CA ALA A 66 5.32 -5.29 -6.15
C ALA A 66 4.71 -6.48 -6.92
N ALA A 67 3.64 -7.05 -6.37
CA ALA A 67 2.88 -8.13 -6.96
C ALA A 67 1.80 -7.56 -7.90
N GLY A 68 2.23 -7.02 -9.03
CA GLY A 68 1.35 -6.46 -10.08
C GLY A 68 1.06 -4.97 -9.93
N SER A 69 0.04 -4.50 -10.66
CA SER A 69 -0.37 -3.10 -10.69
C SER A 69 -1.10 -2.68 -9.41
N ALA A 70 -0.99 -1.40 -9.04
CA ALA A 70 -1.74 -0.82 -7.93
C ALA A 70 -3.25 -0.92 -8.17
N LEU A 71 -3.97 -1.32 -7.13
CA LEU A 71 -5.43 -1.33 -7.10
C LEU A 71 -5.91 0.09 -6.82
N ARG A 72 -6.73 0.64 -7.71
CA ARG A 72 -7.28 2.00 -7.54
C ARG A 72 -8.31 2.02 -6.42
N THR A 73 -8.29 3.11 -5.67
CA THR A 73 -9.24 3.39 -4.59
C THR A 73 -9.87 4.77 -4.82
N GLY A 74 -9.84 5.67 -3.83
CA GLY A 74 -10.25 7.06 -3.93
C GLY A 74 -9.08 8.04 -3.84
N ARG A 75 -9.42 9.32 -3.62
CA ARG A 75 -8.44 10.39 -3.42
C ARG A 75 -7.96 10.40 -1.97
N ARG A 76 -6.66 10.66 -1.78
CA ARG A 76 -6.00 10.75 -0.47
C ARG A 76 -6.37 9.56 0.46
N PRO A 77 -6.00 8.32 0.09
CA PRO A 77 -6.10 7.20 1.02
C PRO A 77 -5.30 7.50 2.29
N SER A 78 -5.88 7.24 3.47
CA SER A 78 -5.29 7.64 4.76
C SER A 78 -4.94 6.46 5.68
N ALA A 79 -5.70 5.36 5.61
CA ALA A 79 -5.47 4.18 6.43
C ALA A 79 -5.94 2.91 5.71
N ILE A 80 -5.43 1.76 6.14
CA ILE A 80 -5.80 0.43 5.62
C ILE A 80 -5.96 -0.56 6.76
N ALA A 81 -6.96 -1.44 6.64
CA ALA A 81 -7.23 -2.48 7.63
C ALA A 81 -7.58 -3.82 6.98
N LEU A 82 -7.22 -4.90 7.66
CA LEU A 82 -7.66 -6.27 7.36
C LEU A 82 -8.84 -6.66 8.25
N GLY A 83 -9.83 -7.36 7.70
CA GLY A 83 -10.88 -8.01 8.47
C GLY A 83 -12.02 -8.54 7.59
N GLN A 84 -12.95 -9.30 8.18
CA GLN A 84 -14.10 -9.92 7.50
C GLN A 84 -13.77 -10.55 6.12
N GLY A 85 -12.58 -11.11 5.96
CA GLY A 85 -12.12 -11.74 4.72
C GLY A 85 -11.67 -10.78 3.60
N GLY A 86 -11.50 -9.49 3.89
CA GLY A 86 -11.08 -8.48 2.91
C GLY A 86 -10.10 -7.43 3.46
N VAL A 87 -9.75 -6.49 2.59
CA VAL A 87 -8.95 -5.30 2.89
C VAL A 87 -9.84 -4.08 2.69
N TRP A 88 -9.76 -3.09 3.58
CA TRP A 88 -10.49 -1.83 3.45
C TRP A 88 -9.58 -0.63 3.53
N VAL A 89 -9.92 0.43 2.77
CA VAL A 89 -9.14 1.65 2.67
C VAL A 89 -10.03 2.87 2.89
N THR A 90 -9.65 3.74 3.82
CA THR A 90 -10.30 5.05 4.00
C THR A 90 -9.71 6.06 3.03
N ASN A 91 -10.56 6.81 2.34
CA ASN A 91 -10.16 7.83 1.35
C ASN A 91 -10.64 9.21 1.83
N GLU A 92 -9.79 9.93 2.54
CA GLU A 92 -10.13 11.24 3.14
C GLU A 92 -10.57 12.25 2.07
N GLY A 93 -9.85 12.30 0.94
CA GLY A 93 -10.12 13.24 -0.14
C GLY A 93 -11.37 12.92 -0.96
N SER A 94 -11.89 11.69 -0.83
CA SER A 94 -13.14 11.25 -1.44
C SER A 94 -14.29 11.18 -0.44
N GLY A 95 -14.03 11.16 0.86
CA GLY A 95 -15.06 10.89 1.88
C GLY A 95 -15.63 9.48 1.80
N THR A 96 -14.83 8.48 1.37
CA THR A 96 -15.31 7.11 1.11
C THR A 96 -14.47 6.04 1.80
N LEU A 97 -15.09 4.88 2.05
CA LEU A 97 -14.42 3.63 2.40
C LEU A 97 -14.46 2.69 1.19
N THR A 98 -13.32 2.20 0.71
CA THR A 98 -13.25 1.27 -0.42
C THR A 98 -12.91 -0.13 0.05
N PRO A 99 -13.80 -1.13 -0.13
CA PRO A 99 -13.42 -2.53 0.03
C PRO A 99 -12.59 -2.99 -1.18
N ILE A 100 -11.48 -3.66 -0.90
CA ILE A 100 -10.70 -4.38 -1.89
C ILE A 100 -11.09 -5.85 -1.78
N THR A 101 -11.82 -6.32 -2.79
CA THR A 101 -12.24 -7.72 -2.90
C THR A 101 -11.28 -8.47 -3.82
N PHE A 102 -10.83 -9.63 -3.36
CA PHE A 102 -10.02 -10.53 -4.18
C PHE A 102 -10.94 -11.46 -4.95
N VAL A 103 -11.06 -11.25 -6.26
CA VAL A 103 -11.71 -12.25 -7.10
C VAL A 103 -10.83 -13.50 -7.07
N LYS A 104 -11.36 -14.63 -6.59
CA LYS A 104 -10.68 -15.92 -6.76
C LYS A 104 -10.47 -16.12 -8.25
N ARG A 105 -9.23 -16.05 -8.72
CA ARG A 105 -8.91 -16.57 -10.05
C ARG A 105 -9.14 -18.09 -9.99
N ARG A 106 -10.04 -18.56 -10.85
CA ARG A 106 -10.18 -19.98 -11.17
C ARG A 106 -8.99 -20.41 -12.01
#